data_AF-A0A7Y7ISJ3-F1
#
_entry.id   AF-A0A7Y7ISJ3-F1
#
_cell.length_a   1.000
_cell.length_b   1.000
_cell.length_c   1.000
_cell.angle_alpha   90.00
_cell.angle_beta   90.00
_cell.angle_gamma   90.00
#
_symmetry.space_group_name_H-M   'P 1'
#
loop_
_entity.id
_entity.type
_entity.pdbx_description
1 polymer ?
#
loop_
_entity_poly.entity_id
_entity_poly.type
_entity_poly.pdbx_seq_one_letter_code
_entity_poly.pdbx_strand_id
1 'polypeptide(L)'
;MSFGKQWAFILPAATAVLLMLALVLAGAYSAADEKGLHRVYAHRSLSGWGVENGQVVDIQYNMATTGPFPGWYYGLPLIACTALFITVVYWTLRRTALAARPTAPELFDVDTAIRSLRTRFVMAVSSAALGFQIAGVGAVTGVALLNANLEPVPTVDLYGVPSTIEIEPGYTLAILLILVSLAIAVATVTLLVRAVATALKVVSATRSIENQVVPQATL
;
A
#
# COMPACT_ATOMS: atom_id res chain seq x y z
N MET A 1 25.36 8.39 18.43
CA MET A 1 24.48 7.28 18.85
C MET A 1 23.05 7.60 18.41
N SER A 2 22.38 6.70 17.68
CA SER A 2 21.00 6.89 17.23
C SER A 2 20.04 6.83 18.43
N PHE A 3 19.16 7.82 18.55
CA PHE A 3 18.19 7.93 19.66
C PHE A 3 16.98 6.97 19.53
N GLY A 4 16.96 6.14 18.48
CA GLY A 4 16.00 5.05 18.28
C GLY A 4 16.73 3.74 17.96
N LYS A 5 16.15 2.60 18.37
CA LYS A 5 16.68 1.26 18.04
C LYS A 5 16.88 1.17 16.52
N GLN A 6 18.09 0.80 16.07
CA GLN A 6 18.45 0.76 14.64
C GLN A 6 17.49 -0.08 13.78
N TRP A 7 16.91 -1.14 14.37
CA TRP A 7 15.86 -1.96 13.75
C TRP A 7 14.60 -1.20 13.37
N ALA A 8 14.30 -0.07 14.03
CA ALA A 8 13.15 0.74 13.69
C ALA A 8 13.27 1.28 12.25
N PHE A 9 14.45 1.77 11.84
CA PHE A 9 14.69 2.34 10.51
C PHE A 9 14.46 1.36 9.35
N ILE A 10 14.60 0.06 9.64
CA ILE A 10 14.45 -1.01 8.65
C ILE A 10 13.00 -1.09 8.17
N LEU A 11 12.02 -0.81 9.03
CA LEU A 11 10.61 -1.06 8.75
C LEU A 11 10.06 -0.24 7.55
N PRO A 12 10.16 1.11 7.50
CA PRO A 12 9.69 1.90 6.36
C PRO A 12 10.54 1.68 5.10
N ALA A 13 11.83 1.35 5.25
CA ALA A 13 12.66 1.02 4.10
C ALA A 13 12.26 -0.32 3.49
N ALA A 14 12.05 -1.35 4.32
CA ALA A 14 11.61 -2.66 3.87
C ALA A 14 10.21 -2.59 3.22
N THR A 15 9.27 -1.83 3.80
CA THR A 15 7.95 -1.65 3.18
C THR A 15 8.04 -0.87 1.87
N ALA A 16 8.88 0.16 1.78
CA ALA A 16 9.11 0.88 0.52
C ALA A 16 9.70 -0.03 -0.56
N VAL A 17 10.71 -0.84 -0.22
CA VAL A 17 11.32 -1.80 -1.15
C VAL A 17 10.29 -2.84 -1.60
N LEU A 18 9.52 -3.41 -0.66
CA LEU A 18 8.47 -4.37 -0.98
C LEU A 18 7.41 -3.78 -1.93
N LEU A 19 6.98 -2.54 -1.67
CA LEU A 19 6.04 -1.83 -2.55
C LEU A 19 6.64 -1.62 -3.95
N MET A 20 7.89 -1.18 -4.05
CA MET A 20 8.55 -0.99 -5.35
C MET A 20 8.67 -2.32 -6.12
N LEU A 21 9.06 -3.41 -5.44
CA LEU A 21 9.15 -4.73 -6.06
C LEU A 21 7.78 -5.22 -6.54
N ALA A 22 6.73 -5.03 -5.75
CA ALA A 22 5.36 -5.37 -6.15
C ALA A 22 4.90 -4.56 -7.36
N LEU A 23 5.21 -3.27 -7.42
CA LEU A 23 4.89 -2.40 -8.56
C LEU A 23 5.69 -2.77 -9.82
N VAL A 24 6.96 -3.14 -9.68
CA VAL A 24 7.77 -3.65 -10.81
C VAL A 24 7.19 -4.95 -11.34
N LEU A 25 6.77 -5.86 -10.45
CA LEU A 25 6.11 -7.10 -10.84
C LEU A 25 4.79 -6.82 -11.56
N ALA A 26 3.94 -5.96 -11.01
CA ALA A 26 2.70 -5.55 -11.66
C ALA A 26 2.97 -4.86 -13.03
N GLY A 27 4.01 -4.04 -13.11
CA GLY A 27 4.48 -3.46 -14.38
C GLY A 27 4.83 -4.53 -15.42
N ALA A 28 5.59 -5.56 -15.02
CA ALA A 28 6.00 -6.65 -15.91
C ALA A 28 4.82 -7.47 -16.47
N TYR A 29 3.73 -7.61 -15.71
CA TYR A 29 2.51 -8.30 -16.15
C TYR A 29 1.47 -7.39 -16.81
N SER A 30 1.75 -6.09 -16.92
CA SER A 30 0.81 -5.14 -17.51
C SER A 30 0.89 -5.09 -19.03
N ALA A 31 -0.27 -4.94 -19.67
CA ALA A 31 -0.42 -4.77 -21.10
C ALA A 31 -0.90 -3.35 -21.44
N ALA A 32 -0.61 -2.93 -22.67
CA ALA A 32 -1.10 -1.68 -23.22
C ALA A 32 -2.60 -1.76 -23.53
N ASP A 33 -3.35 -0.73 -23.17
CA ASP A 33 -4.74 -0.57 -23.57
C ASP A 33 -4.87 -0.01 -25.00
N GLU A 34 -6.09 0.28 -25.44
CA GLU A 34 -6.38 0.88 -26.76
C GLU A 34 -5.65 2.21 -27.01
N LYS A 35 -5.19 2.90 -25.96
CA LYS A 35 -4.44 4.16 -26.02
C LYS A 35 -2.93 3.95 -25.90
N GLY A 36 -2.45 2.70 -25.86
CA GLY A 36 -1.04 2.38 -25.67
C GLY A 36 -0.57 2.49 -24.21
N LEU A 37 -1.47 2.66 -23.24
CA LEU A 37 -1.13 2.87 -21.84
C LEU A 37 -1.10 1.53 -21.09
N HIS A 38 0.01 1.25 -20.40
CA HIS A 38 0.20 0.03 -19.61
C HIS A 38 -0.58 0.06 -18.28
N ARG A 39 -1.91 -0.11 -18.36
CA ARG A 39 -2.85 -0.01 -17.22
C ARG A 39 -3.90 -1.13 -17.16
N VAL A 40 -3.73 -2.17 -17.96
CA VAL A 40 -4.60 -3.34 -18.00
C VAL A 40 -3.79 -4.62 -17.83
N TYR A 41 -4.45 -5.70 -17.43
CA TYR A 41 -3.93 -7.05 -17.39
C TYR A 41 -4.49 -7.83 -18.59
N ALA A 42 -3.63 -8.31 -19.48
CA ALA A 42 -4.04 -9.13 -20.62
C ALA A 42 -4.10 -10.60 -20.22
N HIS A 43 -5.19 -11.26 -20.57
CA HIS A 43 -5.40 -12.68 -20.34
C HIS A 43 -6.08 -13.30 -21.56
N ARG A 44 -5.97 -14.62 -21.67
CA ARG A 44 -6.78 -15.37 -22.63
C ARG A 44 -8.16 -15.57 -22.01
N SER A 45 -9.19 -15.42 -22.83
CA SER A 45 -10.57 -15.63 -22.42
C SER A 45 -11.31 -16.36 -23.54
N LEU A 46 -12.21 -17.24 -23.13
CA LEU A 46 -13.18 -17.89 -24.00
C LEU A 46 -14.18 -16.84 -24.51
N SER A 47 -14.29 -16.66 -25.82
CA SER A 47 -15.33 -15.83 -26.42
C SER A 47 -15.72 -16.33 -27.81
N GLY A 48 -16.90 -15.92 -28.29
CA GLY A 48 -17.31 -16.22 -29.67
C GLY A 48 -17.60 -17.70 -29.94
N TRP A 49 -18.41 -18.35 -29.09
CA TRP A 49 -18.89 -19.70 -29.37
C TRP A 49 -20.19 -19.70 -30.17
N GLY A 50 -20.33 -20.68 -31.07
CA GLY A 50 -21.53 -20.96 -31.83
C GLY A 50 -22.37 -22.05 -31.19
N VAL A 51 -23.64 -22.14 -31.59
CA VAL A 51 -24.52 -23.24 -31.20
C VAL A 51 -25.16 -23.79 -32.47
N GLU A 52 -24.96 -25.08 -32.73
CA GLU A 52 -25.54 -25.79 -33.89
C GLU A 52 -26.17 -27.10 -33.41
N ASN A 53 -27.41 -27.37 -33.84
CA ASN A 53 -28.17 -28.57 -33.44
C ASN A 53 -28.25 -28.79 -31.92
N GLY A 54 -28.30 -27.72 -31.13
CA GLY A 54 -28.37 -27.80 -29.67
C GLY A 54 -27.04 -28.21 -29.02
N GLN A 55 -25.92 -28.11 -29.74
CA GLN A 55 -24.57 -28.34 -29.22
C GLN A 55 -23.73 -27.08 -29.39
N VAL A 56 -22.83 -26.82 -28.44
CA VAL A 56 -21.84 -25.75 -28.58
C VAL A 56 -20.83 -26.18 -29.64
N VAL A 57 -20.73 -25.42 -30.72
CA VAL A 57 -19.79 -25.63 -31.81
C VAL A 57 -18.98 -24.35 -32.01
N ASP A 58 -17.67 -24.49 -32.20
CA ASP A 58 -16.69 -23.40 -32.21
C ASP A 58 -16.48 -22.77 -30.81
N ILE A 59 -15.25 -22.86 -30.30
CA ILE A 59 -14.82 -22.21 -29.06
C ILE A 59 -13.56 -21.44 -29.40
N GLN A 60 -13.67 -20.12 -29.46
CA GLN A 60 -12.54 -19.27 -29.81
C GLN A 60 -11.88 -18.73 -28.54
N TYR A 61 -10.56 -18.78 -28.54
CA TYR A 61 -9.75 -18.13 -27.51
C TYR A 61 -9.29 -16.77 -28.03
N ASN A 62 -9.77 -15.71 -27.39
CA ASN A 62 -9.36 -14.36 -27.71
C ASN A 62 -8.54 -13.75 -26.57
N MET A 63 -7.77 -12.72 -26.89
CA MET A 63 -7.12 -11.89 -25.88
C MET A 63 -8.14 -10.90 -25.32
N ALA A 64 -8.35 -10.96 -24.01
CA ALA A 64 -9.16 -10.02 -23.26
C ALA A 64 -8.29 -9.23 -22.29
N THR A 65 -8.78 -8.07 -21.85
CA THR A 65 -8.07 -7.21 -20.92
C THR A 65 -8.95 -6.86 -19.73
N THR A 66 -8.43 -6.95 -18.51
CA THR A 66 -9.09 -6.45 -17.31
C THR A 66 -8.36 -5.23 -16.76
N GLY A 67 -9.13 -4.27 -16.24
CA GLY A 67 -8.58 -3.07 -15.63
C GLY A 67 -9.57 -2.44 -14.65
N PRO A 68 -9.12 -1.49 -13.82
CA PRO A 68 -7.77 -0.93 -13.76
C PRO A 68 -6.75 -1.90 -13.13
N PHE A 69 -5.53 -1.95 -13.70
CA PHE A 69 -4.42 -2.75 -13.17
C PHE A 69 -3.23 -1.82 -12.87
N PRO A 70 -2.49 -1.99 -11.75
CA PRO A 70 -1.37 -1.11 -11.38
C PRO A 70 -0.10 -1.40 -12.19
N GLY A 71 -0.24 -1.42 -13.52
CA GLY A 71 0.86 -1.53 -14.49
C GLY A 71 1.73 -0.29 -14.58
N TRP A 72 2.65 -0.23 -15.56
CA TRP A 72 3.64 0.85 -15.65
C TRP A 72 3.05 2.26 -15.66
N TYR A 73 1.84 2.44 -16.20
CA TYR A 73 1.17 3.74 -16.23
C TYR A 73 0.94 4.32 -14.83
N TYR A 74 0.56 3.49 -13.86
CA TYR A 74 0.39 3.89 -12.46
C TYR A 74 1.64 3.59 -11.61
N GLY A 75 2.35 2.52 -11.94
CA GLY A 75 3.51 2.02 -11.20
C GLY A 75 4.70 2.97 -11.22
N LEU A 76 5.05 3.56 -12.37
CA LEU A 76 6.19 4.50 -12.45
C LEU A 76 5.98 5.74 -11.58
N PRO A 77 4.86 6.47 -11.66
CA PRO A 77 4.57 7.57 -10.74
C PRO A 77 4.59 7.15 -9.28
N LEU A 78 4.02 5.99 -8.94
CA LEU A 78 4.00 5.49 -7.56
C LEU A 78 5.40 5.14 -7.03
N ILE A 79 6.26 4.53 -7.85
CA ILE A 79 7.66 4.26 -7.50
C ILE A 79 8.41 5.56 -7.24
N ALA A 80 8.26 6.56 -8.12
CA ALA A 80 8.89 7.87 -7.94
C ALA A 80 8.42 8.57 -6.65
N CYS A 81 7.10 8.59 -6.40
CA CYS A 81 6.53 9.13 -5.17
C CYS A 81 7.01 8.38 -3.92
N THR A 82 7.14 7.05 -3.98
CA THR A 82 7.64 6.22 -2.89
C THR A 82 9.11 6.53 -2.59
N ALA A 83 9.94 6.68 -3.63
CA ALA A 83 11.35 7.05 -3.49
C ALA A 83 11.53 8.45 -2.90
N LEU A 84 10.72 9.42 -3.32
CA LEU A 84 10.71 10.76 -2.73
C LEU A 84 10.25 10.72 -1.26
N PHE A 85 9.17 9.99 -0.98
CA PHE A 85 8.63 9.86 0.36
C PHE A 85 9.65 9.27 1.35
N ILE A 86 10.30 8.16 0.99
CA ILE A 86 11.30 7.55 1.86
C ILE A 86 12.51 8.47 2.05
N THR A 87 12.92 9.21 1.02
CA THR A 87 13.99 10.21 1.12
C THR A 87 13.64 11.30 2.14
N VAL A 88 12.40 11.82 2.11
CA VAL A 88 11.92 12.82 3.07
C VAL A 88 11.86 12.25 4.49
N VAL A 89 11.43 11.00 4.66
CA VAL A 89 11.42 10.32 5.97
C VAL A 89 12.83 10.23 6.53
N TYR A 90 13.79 9.71 5.76
CA TYR A 90 15.19 9.60 6.19
C TYR A 90 15.82 10.96 6.47
N TRP A 91 15.52 11.98 5.65
CA TRP A 91 15.99 13.33 5.88
C TRP A 91 15.44 13.91 7.19
N THR A 92 14.15 13.71 7.48
CA THR A 92 13.50 14.16 8.71
C THR A 92 14.11 13.49 9.95
N LEU A 93 14.37 12.18 9.86
CA LEU A 93 15.02 11.43 10.93
C LEU A 93 16.47 11.88 11.16
N ARG A 94 17.23 12.08 10.07
CA ARG A 94 18.60 12.59 10.14
C ARG A 94 18.64 13.98 10.78
N ARG A 95 17.73 14.88 10.38
CA ARG A 95 17.62 16.23 10.96
C ARG A 95 17.31 16.18 12.46
N THR A 96 16.44 15.26 12.89
CA THR A 96 16.11 15.07 14.31
C THR A 96 17.31 14.55 15.11
N ALA A 97 18.10 13.64 14.53
CA ALA A 97 19.28 13.10 15.19
C ALA A 97 20.43 14.13 15.31
N LEU A 98 20.59 15.00 14.31
CA LEU A 98 21.64 16.03 14.25
C LEU A 98 21.30 17.32 14.98
N ALA A 99 20.08 17.47 15.52
CA ALA A 99 19.70 18.65 16.28
C ALA A 99 20.64 18.84 17.48
N ALA A 100 21.10 20.09 17.68
CA ALA A 100 21.95 20.44 18.81
C ALA A 100 21.27 20.07 20.13
N ARG A 101 22.02 19.53 21.09
CA ARG A 101 21.50 19.27 22.43
C ARG A 101 21.36 20.60 23.20
N PRO A 102 20.45 20.68 24.19
CA PRO A 102 20.42 21.81 25.12
C PRO A 102 21.78 21.98 25.81
N THR A 103 22.11 23.19 26.24
CA THR A 103 23.35 23.47 27.00
C THR A 103 23.26 23.06 28.46
N ALA A 104 22.05 23.05 29.04
CA ALA A 104 21.80 22.64 30.43
C ALA A 104 21.73 21.11 30.55
N PRO A 105 22.56 20.46 31.40
CA PRO A 105 22.57 19.01 31.58
C PRO A 105 21.23 18.43 32.08
N GLU A 106 20.49 19.19 32.88
CA GLU A 106 19.18 18.80 33.43
C GLU A 106 18.12 18.56 32.35
N LEU A 107 18.32 19.11 31.14
CA LEU A 107 17.40 18.97 30.01
C LEU A 107 17.73 17.78 29.11
N PHE A 108 18.80 17.02 29.37
CA PHE A 108 19.25 15.94 28.49
C PHE A 108 18.26 14.77 28.44
N ASP A 109 17.63 14.43 29.57
CA ASP A 109 16.65 13.36 29.64
C ASP A 109 15.37 13.72 28.89
N VAL A 110 14.92 14.98 29.04
CA VAL A 110 13.75 15.52 28.33
C VAL A 110 14.01 15.59 26.83
N ASP A 111 15.17 16.08 26.39
CA ASP A 111 15.57 16.12 24.97
C ASP A 111 15.61 14.70 24.36
N THR A 112 16.18 13.74 25.10
CA THR A 112 16.23 12.33 24.67
C THR A 112 14.82 11.73 24.53
N ALA A 113 13.93 12.01 25.49
CA ALA A 113 12.54 11.56 25.45
C ALA A 113 11.79 12.14 24.24
N ILE A 114 11.91 13.45 23.98
CA ILE A 114 11.26 14.13 22.86
C ILE A 114 11.78 13.59 21.52
N ARG A 115 13.10 13.41 21.35
CA ARG A 115 13.68 12.86 20.12
C ARG A 115 13.21 11.43 19.85
N SER A 116 13.15 10.60 20.88
CA SER A 116 12.62 9.24 20.80
C SER A 116 11.14 9.25 20.37
N LEU A 117 10.33 10.14 20.93
CA LEU A 117 8.91 10.22 20.64
C LEU A 117 8.63 10.73 19.21
N ARG A 118 9.35 11.77 18.76
CA ARG A 118 9.32 12.26 17.37
C ARG A 118 9.73 11.18 16.38
N THR A 119 10.81 10.46 16.68
CA THR A 119 11.27 9.34 15.85
C THR A 119 10.18 8.28 15.74
N ARG A 120 9.62 7.81 16.85
CA ARG A 120 8.53 6.80 16.84
C ARG A 120 7.31 7.26 16.05
N PHE A 121 6.94 8.53 16.17
CA PHE A 121 5.83 9.11 15.41
C PHE A 121 6.10 9.07 13.89
N VAL A 122 7.23 9.62 13.45
CA VAL A 122 7.62 9.64 12.02
C VAL A 122 7.64 8.22 11.45
N MET A 123 8.19 7.28 12.21
CA MET A 123 8.28 5.88 11.82
C MET A 123 6.91 5.20 11.70
N ALA A 124 6.02 5.42 12.66
CA ALA A 124 4.69 4.82 12.66
C ALA A 124 3.83 5.40 11.53
N VAL A 125 3.85 6.72 11.32
CA VAL A 125 3.10 7.39 10.25
C VAL A 125 3.62 6.98 8.88
N SER A 126 4.95 6.96 8.67
CA SER A 126 5.53 6.56 7.39
C SER A 126 5.28 5.10 7.05
N SER A 127 5.41 4.20 8.03
CA SER A 127 5.10 2.77 7.83
C SER A 127 3.61 2.55 7.54
N ALA A 128 2.72 3.28 8.22
CA ALA A 128 1.29 3.22 7.96
C ALA A 128 0.94 3.72 6.55
N ALA A 129 1.52 4.85 6.12
CA ALA A 129 1.30 5.40 4.78
C ALA A 129 1.74 4.42 3.68
N LEU A 130 2.94 3.84 3.80
CA LEU A 130 3.46 2.86 2.84
C LEU A 130 2.64 1.56 2.85
N GLY A 131 2.26 1.06 4.02
CA GLY A 131 1.44 -0.14 4.10
C GLY A 131 0.03 0.08 3.52
N PHE A 132 -0.54 1.28 3.65
CA PHE A 132 -1.83 1.59 3.02
C PHE A 132 -1.73 1.58 1.50
N GLN A 133 -0.60 2.07 0.94
CA GLN A 133 -0.34 1.97 -0.49
C GLN A 133 -0.21 0.51 -0.94
N ILE A 134 0.51 -0.33 -0.19
CA ILE A 134 0.60 -1.78 -0.47
C ILE A 134 -0.79 -2.42 -0.46
N ALA A 135 -1.59 -2.15 0.57
CA ALA A 135 -2.95 -2.68 0.69
C ALA A 135 -3.82 -2.28 -0.51
N GLY A 136 -3.82 -0.99 -0.88
CA GLY A 136 -4.59 -0.45 -2.00
C GLY A 136 -4.17 -1.05 -3.35
N VAL A 137 -2.86 -1.06 -3.64
CA VAL A 137 -2.31 -1.64 -4.88
C VAL A 137 -2.63 -3.13 -4.95
N GLY A 138 -2.43 -3.88 -3.87
CA GLY A 138 -2.73 -5.31 -3.82
C GLY A 138 -4.23 -5.59 -4.00
N ALA A 139 -5.13 -4.77 -3.43
CA ALA A 139 -6.57 -4.95 -3.58
C ALA A 139 -7.01 -4.74 -5.02
N VAL A 140 -6.53 -3.66 -5.68
CA VAL A 140 -6.84 -3.39 -7.09
C VAL A 140 -6.29 -4.50 -7.99
N THR A 141 -5.05 -4.95 -7.74
CA THR A 141 -4.44 -6.08 -8.45
C THR A 141 -5.26 -7.35 -8.29
N GLY A 142 -5.67 -7.66 -7.05
CA GLY A 142 -6.45 -8.85 -6.72
C GLY A 142 -7.81 -8.85 -7.39
N VAL A 143 -8.52 -7.72 -7.40
CA VAL A 143 -9.80 -7.59 -8.12
C VAL A 143 -9.63 -7.75 -9.63
N ALA A 144 -8.58 -7.16 -10.22
CA ALA A 144 -8.30 -7.31 -11.65
C ALA A 144 -7.99 -8.77 -12.02
N LEU A 145 -7.23 -9.48 -11.17
CA LEU A 145 -6.94 -10.91 -11.33
C LEU A 145 -8.19 -11.77 -11.12
N LEU A 146 -9.03 -11.45 -10.13
CA LEU A 146 -10.27 -12.17 -9.86
C LEU A 146 -11.16 -12.17 -11.11
N ASN A 147 -11.37 -10.99 -11.68
CA ASN A 147 -12.18 -10.82 -12.89
C ASN A 147 -11.54 -11.47 -14.12
N ALA A 148 -10.20 -11.53 -14.20
CA ALA A 148 -9.50 -12.18 -15.31
C ALA A 148 -9.53 -13.71 -15.24
N ASN A 149 -9.84 -14.29 -14.08
CA ASN A 149 -9.88 -15.74 -13.88
C ASN A 149 -11.31 -16.25 -13.65
N LEU A 150 -12.32 -15.46 -14.02
CA LEU A 150 -13.71 -15.88 -14.14
C LEU A 150 -14.05 -15.99 -15.63
N GLU A 151 -14.02 -17.21 -16.16
CA GLU A 151 -14.31 -17.47 -17.57
C GLU A 151 -15.78 -17.82 -17.77
N PRO A 152 -16.45 -17.29 -18.81
CA PRO A 152 -17.82 -17.68 -19.11
C PRO A 152 -17.88 -19.14 -19.57
N VAL A 153 -18.91 -19.87 -19.12
CA VAL A 153 -19.16 -21.24 -19.57
C VAL A 153 -19.97 -21.21 -20.87
N PRO A 154 -19.45 -21.79 -21.97
CA PRO A 154 -20.22 -21.90 -23.20
C PRO A 154 -21.49 -22.74 -22.96
N THR A 155 -22.65 -22.16 -23.28
CA THR A 155 -23.96 -22.80 -23.10
C THR A 155 -24.77 -22.76 -24.38
N VAL A 156 -25.62 -23.77 -24.56
CA VAL A 156 -26.59 -23.89 -25.65
C VAL A 156 -27.75 -22.91 -25.46
N ASP A 157 -28.02 -22.52 -24.22
CA ASP A 157 -29.06 -21.54 -23.88
C ASP A 157 -28.55 -20.11 -24.05
N LEU A 158 -28.85 -19.50 -25.20
CA LEU A 158 -28.45 -18.13 -25.54
C LEU A 158 -29.23 -17.05 -24.77
N TYR A 159 -30.30 -17.41 -24.06
CA TYR A 159 -31.15 -16.47 -23.29
C TYR A 159 -30.96 -16.63 -21.77
N GLY A 160 -30.23 -17.65 -21.34
CA GLY A 160 -29.88 -17.90 -19.95
C GLY A 160 -28.89 -16.87 -19.40
N VAL A 161 -28.86 -16.73 -18.06
CA VAL A 161 -27.83 -15.93 -17.38
C VAL A 161 -26.47 -16.61 -17.62
N PRO A 162 -25.47 -15.91 -18.17
CA PRO A 162 -24.14 -16.48 -18.37
C PRO A 162 -23.56 -16.94 -17.04
N SER A 163 -23.21 -18.22 -16.96
CA SER A 163 -22.47 -18.75 -15.81
C SER A 163 -20.97 -18.59 -16.03
N THR A 164 -20.21 -18.51 -14.94
CA THR A 164 -18.75 -18.45 -14.98
C THR A 164 -18.13 -19.60 -14.20
N ILE A 165 -16.93 -19.99 -14.60
CA ILE A 165 -16.07 -20.94 -13.89
C ILE A 165 -14.79 -20.25 -13.43
N GLU A 166 -14.27 -20.74 -12.31
CA GLU A 166 -13.05 -20.27 -11.68
C GLU A 166 -11.84 -20.96 -12.34
N ILE A 167 -10.86 -20.17 -12.81
CA ILE A 167 -9.63 -20.70 -13.40
C ILE A 167 -8.51 -20.70 -12.35
N GLU A 168 -8.03 -21.88 -12.01
CA GLU A 168 -6.96 -22.06 -11.04
C GLU A 168 -5.56 -22.16 -11.69
N PRO A 169 -4.49 -21.69 -11.01
CA PRO A 169 -4.45 -21.16 -9.64
C PRO A 169 -4.76 -19.65 -9.53
N GLY A 170 -5.10 -18.99 -10.65
CA GLY A 170 -5.22 -17.54 -10.72
C GLY A 170 -6.33 -16.98 -9.84
N TYR A 171 -7.47 -17.67 -9.78
CA TYR A 171 -8.60 -17.31 -8.93
C TYR A 171 -8.24 -17.38 -7.43
N THR A 172 -7.65 -18.48 -6.97
CA THR A 172 -7.22 -18.60 -5.57
C THR A 172 -6.17 -17.54 -5.20
N LEU A 173 -5.20 -17.26 -6.09
CA LEU A 173 -4.19 -16.21 -5.87
C LEU A 173 -4.82 -14.82 -5.78
N ALA A 174 -5.85 -14.53 -6.60
CA ALA A 174 -6.57 -13.27 -6.56
C ALA A 174 -7.27 -13.05 -5.22
N ILE A 175 -7.97 -14.07 -4.71
CA ILE A 175 -8.63 -14.02 -3.40
C ILE A 175 -7.59 -13.83 -2.30
N LEU A 176 -6.50 -14.60 -2.32
CA LEU A 176 -5.43 -14.49 -1.34
C LEU A 176 -4.86 -13.07 -1.32
N LEU A 177 -4.62 -12.48 -2.48
CA LEU A 177 -4.10 -11.11 -2.57
C LEU A 177 -5.08 -10.08 -1.98
N ILE A 178 -6.38 -10.22 -2.23
CA ILE A 178 -7.42 -9.36 -1.63
C ILE A 178 -7.42 -9.50 -0.10
N LEU A 179 -7.39 -10.74 0.41
CA LEU A 179 -7.40 -11.01 1.85
C LEU A 179 -6.12 -10.49 2.54
N VAL A 180 -4.96 -10.70 1.94
CA VAL A 180 -3.68 -10.16 2.43
C VAL A 180 -3.71 -8.63 2.43
N SER A 181 -4.23 -8.01 1.37
CA SER A 181 -4.41 -6.56 1.31
C SER A 181 -5.33 -6.04 2.42
N LEU A 182 -6.43 -6.74 2.72
CA LEU A 182 -7.31 -6.37 3.81
C LEU A 182 -6.61 -6.50 5.18
N ALA A 183 -5.85 -7.57 5.39
CA ALA A 183 -5.07 -7.75 6.62
C ALA A 183 -4.01 -6.64 6.81
N ILE A 184 -3.32 -6.26 5.73
CA ILE A 184 -2.36 -5.15 5.74
C ILE A 184 -3.08 -3.83 6.02
N ALA A 185 -4.25 -3.59 5.41
CA ALA A 185 -5.05 -2.38 5.67
C ALA A 185 -5.39 -2.27 7.17
N VAL A 186 -5.90 -3.35 7.78
CA VAL A 186 -6.20 -3.38 9.23
C VAL A 186 -4.94 -3.11 10.06
N ALA A 187 -3.82 -3.77 9.75
CA ALA A 187 -2.56 -3.53 10.45
C ALA A 187 -2.10 -2.07 10.36
N THR A 188 -2.22 -1.45 9.17
CA THR A 188 -1.82 -0.05 8.96
C THR A 188 -2.71 0.94 9.69
N VAL A 189 -4.02 0.69 9.74
CA VAL A 189 -4.95 1.49 10.54
C VAL A 189 -4.58 1.41 12.02
N THR A 190 -4.26 0.22 12.53
CA THR A 190 -3.86 0.07 13.95
C THR A 190 -2.54 0.81 14.25
N LEU A 191 -1.59 0.79 13.32
CA LEU A 191 -0.34 1.56 13.43
C LEU A 191 -0.60 3.07 13.42
N LEU A 192 -1.50 3.53 12.56
CA LEU A 192 -1.88 4.94 12.48
C LEU A 192 -2.56 5.41 13.78
N VAL A 193 -3.50 4.63 14.32
CA VAL A 193 -4.16 4.93 15.62
C VAL A 193 -3.12 5.02 16.73
N ARG A 194 -2.16 4.10 16.78
CA ARG A 194 -1.04 4.16 17.75
C ARG A 194 -0.18 5.39 17.55
N ALA A 195 0.10 5.78 16.30
CA ALA A 195 0.88 6.98 15.99
C ALA A 195 0.17 8.25 16.48
N VAL A 196 -1.13 8.37 16.23
CA VAL A 196 -1.94 9.50 16.72
C VAL A 196 -1.96 9.53 18.24
N ALA A 197 -2.18 8.40 18.90
CA ALA A 197 -2.14 8.32 20.36
C ALA A 197 -0.77 8.76 20.93
N THR A 198 0.34 8.40 20.27
CA THR A 198 1.66 8.88 20.68
C THR A 198 1.83 10.39 20.46
N ALA A 199 1.32 10.95 19.37
CA ALA A 199 1.37 12.39 19.12
C ALA A 199 0.59 13.19 20.16
N LEU A 200 -0.61 12.73 20.52
CA LEU A 200 -1.44 13.36 21.55
C LEU A 200 -0.72 13.38 22.91
N LYS A 201 -0.04 12.28 23.27
CA LYS A 201 0.79 12.23 24.49
C LYS A 201 1.92 13.26 24.45
N VAL A 202 2.60 13.44 23.31
CA VAL A 202 3.64 14.48 23.15
C VAL A 202 3.06 15.86 23.45
N VAL A 203 1.96 16.20 22.77
CA VAL A 203 1.33 17.53 22.87
C VAL A 203 0.88 17.82 24.30
N SER A 204 0.28 16.83 24.96
CA SER A 204 -0.14 16.96 26.37
C SER A 204 1.05 17.22 27.30
N ALA A 205 2.17 16.52 27.11
CA ALA A 205 3.37 16.68 27.93
C ALA A 205 4.02 18.06 27.70
N THR A 206 4.10 18.52 26.45
CA THR A 206 4.65 19.84 26.13
C THR A 206 3.82 20.97 26.75
N ARG A 207 2.48 20.90 26.65
CA ARG A 207 1.59 21.89 27.29
C ARG A 207 1.70 21.90 28.82
N SER A 208 1.86 20.73 29.44
CA SER A 208 2.02 20.65 30.90
C SER A 208 3.30 21.33 31.38
N ILE A 209 4.39 21.22 30.62
CA ILE A 209 5.67 21.88 30.94
C ILE A 209 5.55 23.38 30.78
N GLU A 210 4.94 23.85 29.68
CA GLU A 210 4.72 25.27 29.41
C GLU A 210 3.91 25.94 30.54
N ASN A 211 2.85 25.28 31.01
CA ASN A 211 2.02 25.76 32.13
C ASN A 211 2.73 25.77 33.49
N GLN A 212 3.79 24.96 33.68
CA GLN A 212 4.58 24.95 34.92
C GLN A 212 5.70 26.00 34.91
N VAL A 213 6.23 26.36 33.74
CA VAL A 213 7.34 27.31 33.59
C VAL A 213 6.85 28.76 33.50
N VAL A 214 5.61 28.98 33.05
CA VAL A 214 4.95 30.30 33.08
C VAL A 214 3.84 30.26 34.16
N PRO A 215 4.16 30.48 35.45
CA PRO A 215 3.10 30.79 36.40
C PRO A 215 2.43 32.07 35.92
N GLN A 216 1.09 32.10 35.95
CA GLN A 216 0.27 33.24 35.53
C GLN A 216 0.83 34.56 36.09
N ALA A 217 1.57 35.30 35.26
CA ALA A 217 2.04 36.63 35.57
C ALA A 217 0.97 37.63 35.15
N THR A 218 -0.15 37.65 35.88
CA THR A 218 -1.23 38.66 35.90
C THR A 218 -2.28 38.15 36.90
N LEU A 219 -2.81 38.89 37.86
CA LEU A 219 -2.79 40.30 38.25
C LEU A 219 -3.21 40.35 39.74
#